data_AF-A0A4Q5QU29-F1
#
_entry.id   AF-A0A4Q5QU29-F1
#
_cell.length_a   1.000
_cell.length_b   1.000
_cell.length_c   1.000
_cell.angle_alpha   90.00
_cell.angle_beta   90.00
_cell.angle_gamma   90.00
#
_symmetry.space_group_name_H-M   'P 1'
#
loop_
_entity.id
_entity.type
_entity.pdbx_description
1 polymer ?
#
loop_
_entity_poly.entity_id
_entity_poly.type
_entity_poly.pdbx_seq_one_letter_code
_entity_poly.pdbx_strand_id
1 'polypeptide(L)'
;MATGTIPAGTKWWSGGKSPYNASYGKVMMWYFLMSDAFTFGAFLISYGTVRLSSNYWPDPNHVFNGFPFAGHANLPLAFVSLMTFILIFSSVTMVLAVHEGHKMNRKGVEKYMILTILGGIAFLA
;
A
#
# COMPACT_ATOMS: atom_id res chain seq x y z
N MET A 1 13.00 49.66 26.87
CA MET A 1 12.86 48.68 25.77
C MET A 1 13.42 47.36 26.29
N ALA A 2 12.58 46.35 26.47
CA ALA A 2 13.00 45.09 27.09
C ALA A 2 13.68 44.20 26.05
N THR A 3 14.98 43.98 26.22
CA THR A 3 15.79 43.09 25.38
C THR A 3 15.49 41.65 25.77
N GLY A 4 14.67 40.95 24.97
CA GLY A 4 14.39 39.53 25.17
C GLY A 4 15.65 38.71 24.93
N THR A 5 16.17 38.06 25.97
CA THR A 5 17.30 37.13 25.87
C THR A 5 16.83 35.83 25.23
N ILE A 6 17.22 35.59 23.97
CA ILE A 6 17.01 34.29 23.33
C ILE A 6 17.93 33.28 24.03
N PRO A 7 17.41 32.16 24.58
CA PRO A 7 18.23 31.15 25.23
C PRO A 7 19.32 30.63 24.29
N ALA A 8 20.56 30.57 24.76
CA ALA A 8 21.66 29.96 24.03
C ALA A 8 21.38 28.46 23.88
N GLY A 9 20.95 28.06 22.67
CA GLY A 9 20.56 26.67 22.38
C GLY A 9 19.59 26.51 21.22
N THR A 10 18.98 27.58 20.71
CA THR A 10 18.07 27.47 19.55
C THR A 10 18.88 27.28 18.26
N LYS A 11 19.29 26.03 18.00
CA LYS A 11 19.80 25.57 16.70
C LYS A 11 18.62 25.47 15.73
N TRP A 12 18.34 26.55 15.00
CA TRP A 12 17.27 26.56 14.00
C TRP A 12 17.56 25.62 12.82
N TRP A 13 18.82 25.29 12.56
CA TRP A 13 19.24 24.23 11.64
C TRP A 13 20.75 23.98 11.80
N SER A 14 21.13 22.86 12.42
CA SER A 14 22.52 22.38 12.45
C SER A 14 22.51 20.85 12.55
N GLY A 15 21.94 20.20 11.53
CA GLY A 15 21.99 18.74 11.36
C GLY A 15 21.29 17.91 12.45
N GLY A 16 20.48 18.52 13.31
CA GLY A 16 19.77 17.86 14.41
C GLY A 16 18.26 18.12 14.34
N LYS A 17 17.52 17.05 14.03
CA LYS A 17 16.05 16.90 13.88
C LYS A 17 15.34 17.88 12.93
N SER A 18 14.70 17.27 11.92
CA SER A 18 13.77 17.94 10.99
C SER A 18 12.71 18.77 11.74
N PRO A 19 12.41 20.01 11.28
CA PRO A 19 11.40 20.90 11.89
C PRO A 19 9.99 20.28 11.96
N TYR A 20 9.75 19.18 11.21
CA TYR A 20 8.48 18.45 11.22
C TYR A 20 8.45 17.20 12.12
N ASN A 21 9.47 16.98 12.96
CA ASN A 21 9.61 15.78 13.80
C ASN A 21 9.44 14.45 13.02
N ALA A 22 9.68 14.49 11.70
CA ALA A 22 9.63 13.34 10.81
C ALA A 22 11.04 12.81 10.60
N SER A 23 11.24 11.50 10.81
CA SER A 23 12.51 10.85 10.50
C SER A 23 12.78 10.94 8.99
N TYR A 24 14.05 11.15 8.62
CA TYR A 24 14.50 11.17 7.22
C TYR A 24 13.99 9.96 6.44
N GLY A 25 14.05 8.75 7.04
CA GLY A 25 13.56 7.52 6.41
C GLY A 25 12.05 7.53 6.14
N LYS A 26 11.25 8.14 7.03
CA LYS A 26 9.80 8.28 6.83
C LYS A 26 9.50 9.21 5.65
N VAL A 27 10.22 10.32 5.54
CA VAL A 27 10.05 11.30 4.45
C VAL A 27 10.48 10.71 3.11
N MET A 28 11.60 9.99 3.05
CA MET A 28 12.05 9.33 1.82
C MET A 28 11.06 8.26 1.35
N MET A 29 10.42 7.53 2.28
CA MET A 29 9.35 6.58 1.93
C MET A 29 8.17 7.29 1.25
N TRP A 30 7.75 8.47 1.74
CA TRP A 30 6.68 9.24 1.10
C TRP A 30 7.05 9.69 -0.32
N TYR A 31 8.28 10.13 -0.55
CA TYR A 31 8.75 10.47 -1.90
C TYR A 31 8.77 9.23 -2.82
N PHE A 32 9.23 8.09 -2.31
CA PHE A 32 9.22 6.84 -3.05
C PHE A 32 7.79 6.40 -3.42
N LEU A 33 6.85 6.43 -2.47
CA LEU A 33 5.44 6.09 -2.72
C LEU A 33 4.80 7.04 -3.74
N MET A 34 5.15 8.33 -3.71
CA MET A 34 4.68 9.28 -4.71
C MET A 34 5.21 8.96 -6.11
N SER A 35 6.46 8.51 -6.22
CA SER A 35 7.03 8.08 -7.51
C SER A 35 6.33 6.83 -8.07
N ASP A 36 5.92 5.91 -7.20
CA ASP A 36 5.17 4.71 -7.59
C ASP A 36 3.74 5.09 -8.06
N ALA A 37 3.10 6.04 -7.37
CA ALA A 37 1.80 6.58 -7.77
C ALA A 37 1.83 7.22 -9.17
N PHE A 38 2.90 7.93 -9.54
CA PHE A 38 3.04 8.45 -10.91
C PHE A 38 3.21 7.34 -11.95
N THR A 39 3.92 6.26 -11.61
CA THR A 39 4.09 5.09 -12.47
C THR A 39 2.73 4.40 -12.73
N PHE A 40 1.95 4.15 -11.69
CA PHE A 40 0.58 3.64 -11.83
C PHE A 40 -0.34 4.61 -12.57
N GLY A 41 -0.19 5.91 -12.33
CA GLY A 41 -0.94 6.95 -13.04
C GLY A 41 -0.73 6.91 -14.56
N ALA A 42 0.52 6.72 -15.01
CA ALA A 42 0.83 6.56 -16.43
C ALA A 42 0.16 5.31 -17.02
N PHE A 43 0.16 4.17 -16.31
CA PHE A 43 -0.54 2.96 -16.75
C PHE A 43 -2.05 3.16 -16.83
N LEU A 44 -2.66 3.85 -15.87
CA LEU A 44 -4.10 4.14 -15.88
C LEU A 44 -4.49 5.08 -17.01
N ILE A 45 -3.69 6.12 -17.29
CA ILE A 45 -3.92 7.02 -18.44
C ILE A 45 -3.79 6.24 -19.74
N SER A 46 -2.74 5.44 -19.89
CA SER A 46 -2.54 4.59 -21.07
C SER A 46 -3.73 3.65 -21.29
N TYR A 47 -4.17 2.94 -20.25
CA TYR A 47 -5.35 2.08 -20.29
C TYR A 47 -6.62 2.87 -20.65
N GLY A 48 -6.83 4.03 -20.03
CA GLY A 48 -7.97 4.91 -20.31
C GLY A 48 -7.99 5.40 -21.76
N THR A 49 -6.85 5.80 -22.30
CA THR A 49 -6.73 6.21 -23.70
C THR A 49 -7.06 5.06 -24.65
N VAL A 50 -6.54 3.86 -24.41
CA VAL A 50 -6.86 2.66 -25.22
C VAL A 50 -8.34 2.29 -25.10
N ARG A 51 -8.92 2.42 -23.91
CA ARG A 51 -10.34 2.12 -23.67
C ARG A 51 -11.27 3.06 -24.42
N LEU A 52 -10.91 4.35 -24.50
CA LEU A 52 -11.68 5.39 -25.19
C LEU A 52 -11.47 5.37 -26.71
N SER A 53 -10.29 4.94 -27.19
CA SER A 53 -9.98 4.88 -28.62
C SER A 53 -10.45 3.60 -29.32
N SER A 54 -10.68 2.51 -28.58
CA SER A 54 -11.16 1.25 -29.14
C SER A 54 -12.69 1.20 -29.23
N ASN A 55 -13.20 0.97 -30.45
CA ASN A 55 -14.64 0.78 -30.71
C ASN A 55 -15.19 -0.56 -30.21
N TYR A 56 -14.32 -1.53 -29.91
CA TYR A 56 -14.70 -2.86 -29.43
C TYR A 56 -13.93 -3.22 -28.17
N TRP A 57 -14.60 -3.81 -27.18
CA TRP A 57 -13.99 -4.26 -25.94
C TRP A 57 -14.47 -5.66 -25.58
N PRO A 58 -13.57 -6.58 -25.14
CA PRO A 58 -13.96 -7.93 -24.76
C PRO A 58 -14.96 -7.95 -23.60
N ASP A 59 -15.90 -8.90 -23.62
CA ASP A 59 -16.82 -9.13 -22.50
C ASP A 59 -16.04 -9.60 -21.26
N PRO A 60 -16.04 -8.85 -20.14
CA PRO A 60 -15.34 -9.23 -18.92
C PRO A 60 -15.77 -10.59 -18.37
N ASN A 61 -17.01 -11.00 -18.61
CA ASN A 61 -17.50 -12.30 -18.14
C ASN A 61 -16.71 -13.44 -18.77
N HIS A 62 -16.41 -13.36 -20.07
CA HIS A 62 -15.63 -14.38 -20.76
C HIS A 62 -14.14 -14.37 -20.39
N VAL A 63 -13.57 -13.20 -20.13
CA VAL A 63 -12.14 -13.04 -19.81
C VAL A 63 -11.82 -13.47 -18.38
N PHE A 64 -12.75 -13.28 -17.44
CA PHE A 64 -12.54 -13.53 -16.00
C PHE A 64 -13.30 -14.76 -15.46
N ASN A 65 -13.64 -15.72 -16.33
CA ASN A 65 -14.33 -16.97 -15.94
C ASN A 65 -13.40 -18.06 -15.38
N GLY A 66 -12.07 -17.86 -15.40
CA GLY A 66 -11.11 -18.82 -14.90
C GLY A 66 -10.99 -18.76 -13.36
N PHE A 67 -11.59 -19.72 -12.65
CA PHE A 67 -11.36 -19.92 -11.23
C PHE A 67 -10.44 -21.13 -11.01
N PRO A 68 -9.30 -21.00 -10.29
CA PRO A 68 -8.43 -22.12 -10.00
C PRO A 68 -9.20 -23.15 -9.15
N PHE A 69 -9.24 -24.40 -9.60
CA PHE A 69 -9.98 -25.55 -9.03
C PHE A 69 -11.48 -25.69 -9.29
N ALA A 70 -12.17 -24.76 -9.98
CA ALA A 70 -13.64 -24.85 -10.18
C ALA A 70 -14.12 -25.16 -11.62
N GLY A 71 -13.23 -25.57 -12.54
CA GLY A 71 -13.63 -25.97 -13.89
C GLY A 71 -14.51 -24.94 -14.62
N HIS A 72 -15.37 -25.39 -15.55
CA HIS A 72 -16.33 -24.57 -16.31
C HIS A 72 -17.52 -24.07 -15.46
N ALA A 73 -17.35 -23.87 -14.15
CA ALA A 73 -18.31 -23.13 -13.36
C ALA A 73 -18.21 -21.66 -13.80
N ASN A 74 -19.19 -21.19 -14.57
CA ASN A 74 -19.32 -19.79 -15.01
C ASN A 74 -19.53 -18.88 -13.80
N LEU A 75 -18.46 -18.63 -13.03
CA LEU A 75 -18.39 -17.66 -11.94
C LEU A 75 -17.51 -16.48 -12.41
N PRO A 76 -18.00 -15.66 -13.36
CA PRO A 76 -17.25 -14.52 -13.84
C PRO A 76 -16.94 -13.60 -12.67
N LEU A 77 -15.71 -13.10 -12.60
CA LEU A 77 -15.22 -12.13 -11.61
C LEU A 77 -15.10 -12.64 -10.16
N ALA A 78 -15.58 -13.84 -9.83
CA ALA A 78 -15.50 -14.38 -8.47
C ALA A 78 -14.06 -14.60 -7.99
N PHE A 79 -13.16 -14.97 -8.92
CA PHE A 79 -11.74 -15.08 -8.62
C PHE A 79 -11.12 -13.71 -8.28
N VAL A 80 -11.43 -12.69 -9.09
CA VAL A 80 -10.91 -11.32 -8.91
C VAL A 80 -11.39 -10.73 -7.59
N SER A 81 -12.67 -10.93 -7.23
CA SER A 81 -13.21 -10.46 -5.96
C SER A 81 -12.60 -11.19 -4.76
N LEU A 82 -12.36 -12.49 -4.85
CA LEU A 82 -11.65 -13.26 -3.82
C LEU A 82 -10.22 -12.76 -3.60
N MET A 83 -9.46 -12.56 -4.68
CA MET A 83 -8.08 -12.06 -4.61
C MET A 83 -8.02 -10.66 -3.97
N THR A 84 -8.97 -9.80 -4.33
CA THR A 84 -9.10 -8.46 -3.74
C THR A 84 -9.46 -8.54 -2.24
N PHE A 85 -10.37 -9.44 -1.87
CA PHE A 85 -10.74 -9.68 -0.48
C PHE A 85 -9.54 -10.14 0.36
N ILE A 86 -8.72 -11.06 -0.16
CA ILE A 86 -7.49 -11.54 0.49
C ILE A 86 -6.50 -10.38 0.69
N LEU A 87 -6.30 -9.53 -0.32
CA LEU A 87 -5.40 -8.37 -0.20
C LEU A 87 -5.90 -7.34 0.82
N ILE A 88 -7.20 -7.05 0.86
CA ILE A 88 -7.76 -6.13 1.86
C ILE A 88 -7.54 -6.70 3.27
N PHE A 89 -7.80 -7.99 3.46
CA PHE A 89 -7.54 -8.64 4.75
C PHE A 89 -6.05 -8.61 5.12
N SER A 90 -5.15 -8.83 4.15
CA SER A 90 -3.70 -8.75 4.35
C SER A 90 -3.23 -7.33 4.74
N SER A 91 -3.86 -6.29 4.19
CA SER A 91 -3.60 -4.90 4.60
C SER A 91 -4.01 -4.65 6.06
N VAL A 92 -5.17 -5.18 6.48
CA VAL A 92 -5.62 -5.08 7.88
C VAL A 92 -4.66 -5.80 8.83
N THR A 93 -4.15 -6.98 8.46
CA THR A 93 -3.18 -7.69 9.31
C THR A 93 -1.86 -6.93 9.45
N MET A 94 -1.42 -6.20 8.42
CA MET A 94 -0.23 -5.34 8.51
C MET A 94 -0.42 -4.17 9.49
N VAL A 95 -1.56 -3.50 9.46
CA VAL A 95 -1.87 -2.41 10.40
C VAL A 95 -1.92 -2.93 11.84
N LEU A 96 -2.48 -4.12 12.07
CA LEU A 96 -2.47 -4.78 13.39
C LEU A 96 -1.05 -5.12 13.86
N ALA A 97 -0.17 -5.56 12.94
CA ALA A 97 1.24 -5.79 13.25
C ALA A 97 1.94 -4.50 13.70
N VAL A 98 1.70 -3.38 12.99
CA VAL A 98 2.26 -2.07 13.37
C VAL A 98 1.75 -1.61 14.73
N HIS A 99 0.47 -1.87 15.03
CA HIS A 99 -0.12 -1.54 16.34
C HIS A 99 0.52 -2.32 17.49
N GLU A 100 0.72 -3.63 17.33
CA GLU A 100 1.45 -4.45 18.31
C GLU A 100 2.93 -4.04 18.41
N GLY A 101 3.51 -3.53 17.32
CA GLY A 101 4.85 -2.94 17.30
C GLY A 101 4.96 -1.70 18.19
N HIS A 102 3.97 -0.81 18.18
CA HIS A 102 3.91 0.34 19.10
C HIS A 102 3.80 -0.08 20.58
N LYS A 103 3.15 -1.22 20.86
CA LYS A 103 3.08 -1.81 22.21
C LYS A 103 4.32 -2.63 22.61
N MET A 104 5.35 -2.69 21.75
CA MET A 104 6.55 -3.52 21.93
C MET A 104 6.24 -5.02 22.12
N ASN A 105 5.08 -5.49 21.65
CA ASN A 105 4.67 -6.88 21.76
C ASN A 105 5.20 -7.71 20.58
N ARG A 106 6.41 -8.28 20.77
CA ARG A 106 7.10 -9.07 19.73
C ARG A 106 6.27 -10.24 19.19
N LYS A 107 5.65 -11.02 20.08
CA LYS A 107 4.83 -12.19 19.69
C LYS A 107 3.61 -11.79 18.86
N GLY A 108 3.02 -10.63 19.18
CA GLY A 108 1.92 -10.05 18.40
C GLY A 108 2.37 -9.67 16.98
N VAL A 109 3.49 -8.94 16.87
CA VAL A 109 4.08 -8.54 15.59
C VAL A 109 4.40 -9.75 14.72
N GLU A 110 5.08 -10.76 15.27
CA GLU A 110 5.44 -11.99 14.54
C GLU A 110 4.19 -12.69 13.98
N LYS A 111 3.15 -12.87 14.80
CA LYS A 111 1.88 -13.49 14.39
C LYS A 111 1.23 -12.75 13.21
N TYR A 112 1.10 -11.43 13.30
CA TYR A 112 0.44 -10.64 12.26
C TYR A 112 1.29 -10.47 11.00
N MET A 113 2.62 -10.44 11.12
CA MET A 113 3.54 -10.45 9.98
C MET A 113 3.44 -11.76 9.20
N ILE A 114 3.41 -12.91 9.88
CA ILE A 114 3.25 -14.22 9.24
C ILE A 114 1.90 -14.27 8.49
N LEU A 115 0.81 -13.79 9.10
CA LEU A 115 -0.50 -13.73 8.45
C LEU A 115 -0.49 -12.85 7.20
N THR A 116 0.18 -11.70 7.24
CA THR A 116 0.33 -10.79 6.10
C THR A 116 1.11 -11.46 4.95
N ILE A 117 2.19 -12.17 5.27
CA ILE A 117 3.00 -12.90 4.28
C ILE A 117 2.18 -14.04 3.65
N LEU A 118 1.45 -14.81 4.46
CA LEU A 118 0.58 -15.88 3.94
C LEU A 118 -0.52 -15.31 3.03
N GLY A 119 -1.12 -14.18 3.39
CA GLY A 119 -2.08 -13.48 2.54
C GLY A 119 -1.46 -13.00 1.22
N GLY A 120 -0.21 -12.50 1.26
CA GLY A 120 0.53 -12.11 0.06
C GLY A 120 0.88 -13.29 -0.86
N ILE A 121 1.30 -14.42 -0.29
CA ILE A 121 1.57 -15.65 -1.06
C ILE A 121 0.27 -16.19 -1.68
N ALA A 122 -0.83 -16.20 -0.93
CA ALA A 122 -2.14 -16.64 -1.43
C ALA A 122 -2.72 -15.74 -2.53
N PHE A 123 -2.28 -14.48 -2.62
CA PHE A 123 -2.64 -13.58 -3.72
C PHE A 123 -1.78 -13.81 -4.98
N LEU A 124 -0.52 -14.20 -4.80
CA LEU A 124 0.40 -14.46 -5.91
C LEU A 124 0.18 -15.84 -6.54
N ALA A 125 -0.22 -16.83 -5.73
CA ALA A 125 -0.46 -18.22 -6.12
C ALA A 125 -1.79 -18.40 -6.86
#